data_AF-A0A1E2S096-F1
#
_entry.id   AF-A0A1E2S096-F1
#
_cell.length_a   1.000
_cell.length_b   1.000
_cell.length_c   1.000
_cell.angle_alpha   90.00
_cell.angle_beta   90.00
_cell.angle_gamma   90.00
#
_symmetry.space_group_name_H-M   'P 1'
#
loop_
_entity.id
_entity.type
_entity.pdbx_description
1 polymer ?
#
loop_
_entity_poly.entity_id
_entity_poly.type
_entity_poly.pdbx_seq_one_letter_code
_entity_poly.pdbx_strand_id
1 'polypeptide(L)'
;MSELGILIAVLAVLIINIPAVLKQWREDRPGFIKTAWMLVLYIAYVGVGIWLFLEVLGPAGSARTRVYLAVGFSLAWIAYGGLQLLRYVPRYREPPQFLMKPGALDVALLATIFGCIVGYGWTPGQ
;
A
#
# COMPACT_ATOMS: atom_id res chain seq x y z
N MET A 1 -5.67 -18.82 8.99
CA MET A 1 -6.74 -17.93 9.51
C MET A 1 -7.97 -18.17 8.65
N SER A 2 -9.13 -18.45 9.24
CA SER A 2 -10.38 -18.51 8.47
C SER A 2 -10.75 -17.12 7.95
N GLU A 3 -11.46 -17.05 6.82
CA GLU A 3 -11.95 -15.79 6.22
C GLU A 3 -12.70 -14.93 7.26
N LEU A 4 -13.43 -15.60 8.14
CA LEU A 4 -14.16 -15.02 9.27
C LEU A 4 -13.22 -14.34 10.28
N GLY A 5 -12.04 -14.91 10.54
CA GLY A 5 -11.03 -14.32 11.42
C GLY A 5 -10.39 -13.06 10.83
N ILE A 6 -10.19 -13.01 9.50
CA ILE A 6 -9.72 -11.81 8.79
C ILE A 6 -10.79 -10.72 8.86
N LEU A 7 -12.04 -11.06 8.59
CA LEU A 7 -13.16 -10.12 8.66
C LEU A 7 -13.29 -9.51 10.06
N ILE A 8 -13.23 -10.32 11.11
CA ILE A 8 -13.30 -9.84 12.50
C ILE A 8 -12.12 -8.91 12.82
N ALA A 9 -10.91 -9.26 12.38
CA ALA A 9 -9.73 -8.42 12.61
C ALA A 9 -9.86 -7.05 11.90
N VAL A 10 -10.33 -7.04 10.65
CA VAL A 10 -10.57 -5.80 9.89
C VAL A 10 -11.64 -4.95 10.58
N LEU A 11 -12.76 -5.56 10.98
CA LEU A 11 -13.84 -4.86 11.67
C LEU A 11 -13.38 -4.30 13.02
N ALA A 12 -12.61 -5.06 13.80
CA ALA A 12 -12.07 -4.61 15.08
C ALA A 12 -11.15 -3.38 14.91
N VAL A 13 -10.29 -3.40 13.88
CA VAL A 13 -9.43 -2.24 13.55
C VAL A 13 -10.25 -1.04 13.10
N LEU A 14 -11.34 -1.22 12.37
CA LEU A 14 -12.21 -0.10 12.00
C LEU A 14 -12.91 0.49 13.23
N ILE A 15 -13.50 -0.36 14.08
CA ILE A 15 -14.25 0.05 15.26
C ILE A 15 -13.35 0.82 16.25
N ILE A 16 -12.13 0.36 16.50
CA ILE A 16 -11.23 1.02 17.45
C ILE A 16 -10.79 2.42 17.00
N ASN A 17 -10.85 2.71 15.69
CA ASN A 17 -10.48 4.00 15.14
C ASN A 17 -11.65 5.00 15.05
N ILE A 18 -12.91 4.57 15.23
CA ILE A 18 -14.10 5.44 15.16
C ILE A 18 -13.99 6.66 16.10
N PRO A 19 -13.58 6.54 17.39
CA PRO A 19 -13.50 7.69 18.28
C PRO A 19 -12.47 8.73 17.82
N ALA A 20 -11.34 8.28 17.25
CA ALA A 20 -10.30 9.16 16.73
C ALA A 20 -10.78 9.94 15.50
N VAL A 21 -11.49 9.26 14.59
CA VAL A 21 -12.13 9.86 13.41
C VAL A 21 -13.16 10.92 13.83
N LEU A 22 -14.02 10.60 14.79
CA LEU A 22 -15.05 11.53 15.29
C LEU A 22 -14.42 12.75 15.98
N LYS A 23 -13.34 12.54 16.75
CA LYS A 23 -12.59 13.64 17.37
C LYS A 23 -11.95 14.54 16.31
N GLN A 24 -11.28 13.96 15.31
CA GLN A 24 -10.67 14.70 14.21
C GLN A 24 -11.70 15.49 13.39
N TRP A 25 -12.89 14.92 13.14
CA TRP A 25 -13.98 15.63 12.47
C TRP A 25 -14.48 16.85 13.27
N ARG A 26 -14.51 16.76 14.60
CA ARG A 26 -14.99 17.84 15.47
C ARG A 26 -13.95 18.93 15.67
N GLU A 27 -12.68 18.55 15.85
CA GLU A 27 -11.60 19.45 16.25
C GLU A 27 -10.77 19.97 15.06
N ASP A 28 -10.66 19.22 13.97
CA ASP A 28 -9.82 19.54 12.81
C ASP A 28 -10.43 19.05 11.48
N ARG A 29 -11.51 19.72 11.05
CA ARG A 29 -12.16 19.48 9.75
C ARG A 29 -11.21 19.58 8.55
N PRO A 30 -10.34 20.59 8.42
CA PRO A 30 -9.44 20.66 7.25
C PRO A 30 -8.42 19.52 7.25
N GLY A 31 -7.87 19.14 8.40
CA GLY A 31 -6.99 17.98 8.52
C GLY A 31 -7.70 16.66 8.19
N PHE A 32 -8.97 16.51 8.61
CA PHE A 32 -9.81 15.37 8.25
C PHE A 32 -10.03 15.27 6.74
N ILE A 33 -10.47 16.36 6.10
CA ILE A 33 -10.74 16.40 4.66
C ILE A 33 -9.48 16.06 3.87
N LYS A 34 -8.32 16.61 4.25
CA LYS A 34 -7.04 16.26 3.62
C LYS A 34 -6.72 14.78 3.79
N THR A 35 -6.91 14.22 4.98
CA THR A 35 -6.68 12.79 5.25
C THR A 35 -7.59 11.90 4.40
N ALA A 36 -8.88 12.25 4.29
CA ALA A 36 -9.83 11.54 3.45
C ALA A 36 -9.43 11.58 1.97
N TRP A 37 -9.03 12.74 1.45
CA TRP A 37 -8.52 12.88 0.08
C TRP A 37 -7.25 12.05 -0.16
N MET A 38 -6.30 12.08 0.78
CA MET A 38 -5.10 11.26 0.69
C MET A 38 -5.43 9.76 0.71
N LEU A 39 -6.42 9.34 1.48
CA LEU A 39 -6.89 7.95 1.49
C LEU A 39 -7.52 7.57 0.15
N VAL A 40 -8.35 8.44 -0.45
CA VAL A 40 -8.92 8.23 -1.79
C VAL A 40 -7.81 8.10 -2.84
N LEU A 41 -6.80 8.99 -2.81
CA LEU A 41 -5.65 8.91 -3.69
C LEU A 41 -4.85 7.61 -3.50
N TYR A 42 -4.71 7.15 -2.26
CA TYR A 42 -4.07 5.87 -1.99
C TYR A 42 -4.88 4.68 -2.49
N ILE A 43 -6.20 4.68 -2.33
CA ILE A 43 -7.07 3.64 -2.89
C ILE A 43 -6.95 3.62 -4.42
N ALA A 44 -6.95 4.79 -5.06
CA ALA A 44 -6.71 4.90 -6.51
C ALA A 44 -5.34 4.34 -6.90
N TYR A 45 -4.28 4.67 -6.16
CA TYR A 45 -2.94 4.13 -6.35
C TYR A 45 -2.89 2.59 -6.19
N VAL A 46 -3.56 2.04 -5.18
CA VAL A 46 -3.68 0.57 -5.01
C VAL A 46 -4.45 -0.03 -6.18
N GLY A 47 -5.52 0.62 -6.65
CA GLY A 47 -6.26 0.22 -7.84
C GLY A 47 -5.38 0.13 -9.08
N VAL A 48 -4.48 1.10 -9.30
CA VAL A 48 -3.48 1.04 -10.37
C VAL A 48 -2.54 -0.16 -10.19
N GLY A 49 -2.11 -0.45 -8.96
CA GLY A 49 -1.29 -1.63 -8.66
C GLY A 49 -2.01 -2.94 -8.96
N ILE A 50 -3.30 -3.04 -8.61
CA ILE A 50 -4.14 -4.21 -8.93
C ILE A 50 -4.30 -4.34 -10.44
N TRP A 51 -4.56 -3.24 -11.16
CA TRP A 51 -4.66 -3.25 -12.62
C TRP A 51 -3.35 -3.71 -13.27
N LEU A 52 -2.20 -3.18 -12.84
CA LEU A 52 -0.87 -3.63 -13.28
C LEU A 52 -0.65 -5.11 -12.97
N PHE A 53 -1.06 -5.56 -11.79
CA PHE A 53 -0.97 -6.97 -11.42
C PHE A 53 -1.79 -7.86 -12.36
N LEU A 54 -3.02 -7.47 -12.69
CA LEU A 54 -3.89 -8.26 -13.54
C LEU A 54 -3.46 -8.27 -15.01
N GLU A 55 -3.03 -7.13 -15.54
CA GLU A 55 -2.69 -6.98 -16.97
C GLU A 55 -1.24 -7.32 -17.30
N VAL A 56 -0.29 -6.92 -16.45
CA VAL A 56 1.15 -7.05 -16.71
C VAL A 56 1.72 -8.30 -16.06
N LEU A 57 1.32 -8.58 -14.82
CA LEU A 57 1.77 -9.77 -14.10
C LEU A 57 0.84 -10.96 -14.35
N GLY A 58 -0.42 -10.78 -14.73
CA GLY A 58 -1.34 -11.87 -15.05
C GLY A 58 -1.53 -12.89 -13.91
N PRO A 59 -2.43 -13.88 -14.08
CA PRO A 59 -2.48 -15.02 -13.18
C PRO A 59 -1.14 -15.75 -13.26
N ALA A 60 -0.41 -15.81 -12.14
CA ALA A 60 0.84 -16.53 -12.08
C ALA A 60 0.60 -17.98 -12.54
N GLY A 61 1.16 -18.35 -13.70
CA GLY A 61 1.30 -19.76 -14.06
C GLY A 61 2.00 -20.51 -12.92
N SER A 62 1.93 -21.84 -12.92
CA SER A 62 2.42 -22.70 -11.82
C SER A 62 3.93 -22.56 -11.50
N ALA A 63 4.67 -21.77 -12.27
CA ALA A 63 6.05 -21.40 -12.01
C ALA A 63 6.19 -20.60 -10.71
N ARG A 64 6.74 -21.26 -9.68
CA ARG A 64 7.02 -20.70 -8.35
C ARG A 64 7.71 -19.33 -8.38
N THR A 65 8.61 -19.09 -9.35
CA THR A 65 9.30 -17.82 -9.55
C THR A 65 8.35 -16.66 -9.88
N ARG A 66 7.35 -16.88 -10.73
CA ARG A 66 6.36 -15.86 -11.10
C ARG A 66 5.51 -15.45 -9.90
N VAL A 67 5.15 -16.42 -9.04
CA VAL A 67 4.44 -16.15 -7.79
C VAL A 67 5.27 -15.24 -6.87
N TYR A 68 6.56 -15.52 -6.69
CA TYR A 68 7.41 -14.67 -5.84
C TYR A 68 7.57 -13.25 -6.39
N LEU A 69 7.70 -13.09 -7.71
CA LEU A 69 7.77 -11.77 -8.33
C LEU A 69 6.46 -10.99 -8.15
N ALA A 70 5.32 -11.66 -8.30
CA ALA A 70 4.00 -11.07 -8.13
C ALA A 70 3.72 -10.65 -6.67
N VAL A 71 4.15 -11.47 -5.71
CA VAL A 71 4.09 -11.14 -4.27
C VAL A 71 5.05 -10.00 -3.94
N GLY A 72 6.28 -10.04 -4.43
CA GLY A 72 7.28 -8.99 -4.22
C GLY A 72 6.80 -7.63 -4.75
N PHE A 73 6.22 -7.61 -5.96
CA PHE A 73 5.57 -6.42 -6.52
C PHE A 73 4.46 -5.91 -5.60
N SER A 74 3.54 -6.78 -5.19
CA SER A 74 2.39 -6.39 -4.35
C SER A 74 2.83 -5.77 -3.03
N LEU A 75 3.82 -6.39 -2.37
CA LEU A 75 4.36 -5.89 -1.10
C LEU A 75 5.08 -4.55 -1.29
N ALA A 76 5.94 -4.43 -2.31
CA ALA A 76 6.68 -3.20 -2.57
C ALA A 76 5.75 -2.05 -3.00
N TRP A 77 4.72 -2.34 -3.80
CA TRP A 77 3.72 -1.37 -4.23
C TRP A 77 2.94 -0.81 -3.04
N ILE A 78 2.39 -1.69 -2.19
CA ILE A 78 1.65 -1.29 -0.98
C ILE A 78 2.56 -0.51 -0.03
N ALA A 79 3.79 -0.99 0.21
CA ALA A 79 4.75 -0.33 1.09
C ALA A 79 5.14 1.07 0.59
N TYR A 80 5.36 1.24 -0.71
CA TYR A 80 5.68 2.54 -1.30
C TYR A 80 4.52 3.53 -1.18
N GLY A 81 3.30 3.10 -1.52
CA GLY A 81 2.12 3.94 -1.34
C GLY A 81 1.89 4.31 0.14
N GLY A 82 2.11 3.36 1.06
CA GLY A 82 2.05 3.60 2.50
C GLY A 82 3.11 4.59 2.99
N LEU A 83 4.32 4.54 2.44
CA LEU A 83 5.40 5.49 2.74
C LEU A 83 5.07 6.91 2.27
N GLN A 84 4.46 7.05 1.08
CA GLN A 84 3.99 8.35 0.61
C GLN A 84 2.81 8.86 1.46
N LEU A 85 1.82 7.99 1.73
CA LEU A 85 0.70 8.31 2.61
C LEU A 85 1.18 8.81 3.96
N LEU A 86 2.18 8.11 4.53
CA LEU A 86 2.84 8.55 5.74
C LEU A 86 3.22 10.01 5.50
N ARG A 87 4.18 10.32 4.63
CA ARG A 87 4.75 11.68 4.42
C ARG A 87 3.73 12.82 4.24
N TYR A 88 2.61 12.58 3.58
CA TYR A 88 1.66 13.63 3.21
C TYR A 88 0.45 13.80 4.15
N VAL A 89 0.09 12.77 4.91
CA VAL A 89 -1.03 12.86 5.87
C VAL A 89 -0.62 13.73 7.07
N PRO A 90 -1.43 14.73 7.49
CA PRO A 90 -1.21 15.50 8.72
C PRO A 90 -1.24 14.58 9.94
N ARG A 91 -0.27 14.70 10.86
CA ARG A 91 -0.16 13.75 11.98
C ARG A 91 0.06 14.45 13.30
N TYR A 92 -0.52 13.86 14.34
CA TYR A 92 -0.30 14.23 15.74
C TYR A 92 0.95 13.56 16.36
N ARG A 93 1.55 12.57 15.68
CA ARG A 93 2.82 11.93 16.06
C ARG A 93 3.79 11.93 14.89
N GLU A 94 5.02 12.34 15.18
CA GLU A 94 6.10 12.36 14.19
C GLU A 94 6.77 10.97 14.09
N PRO A 95 6.79 10.33 12.91
CA PRO A 95 7.55 9.14 12.65
C PRO A 95 9.04 9.50 12.49
N PRO A 96 9.93 8.51 12.48
CA PRO A 96 11.35 8.73 12.32
C PRO A 96 11.68 9.60 11.10
N GLN A 97 12.57 10.59 11.28
CA GLN A 97 12.89 11.58 10.24
C GLN A 97 13.41 10.98 8.93
N PHE A 98 14.05 9.80 8.99
CA PHE A 98 14.54 9.09 7.81
C PHE A 98 13.40 8.57 6.91
N LEU A 99 12.19 8.35 7.46
CA LEU A 99 11.00 7.98 6.67
C LEU A 99 10.29 9.20 6.10
N MET A 100 10.56 10.40 6.61
CA MET A 100 9.90 11.64 6.20
C MET A 100 10.49 12.24 4.92
N LYS A 101 11.72 11.85 4.55
CA LYS A 101 12.42 12.35 3.36
C LYS A 101 12.58 11.24 2.33
N PRO A 102 12.53 11.56 1.03
CA PRO A 102 12.92 10.61 -0.01
C PRO A 102 14.38 10.17 0.24
N GLY A 103 14.63 8.87 0.17
CA GLY A 103 15.94 8.32 0.47
C GLY A 103 16.13 6.90 -0.04
N ALA A 104 17.07 6.17 0.57
CA ALA A 104 17.43 4.82 0.14
C ALA A 104 16.24 3.85 0.12
N LEU A 105 15.28 4.03 1.03
CA LEU A 105 14.07 3.20 1.08
C LEU A 105 13.18 3.39 -0.15
N ASP A 106 13.01 4.62 -0.64
CA ASP A 106 12.26 4.89 -1.87
C ASP A 106 12.92 4.23 -3.07
N VAL A 107 14.24 4.38 -3.18
CA VAL A 107 15.02 3.78 -4.26
C VAL A 107 14.90 2.26 -4.20
N ALA A 108 15.01 1.66 -3.02
CA ALA A 108 14.87 0.22 -2.84
C ALA A 108 13.47 -0.29 -3.22
N LEU A 109 12.41 0.40 -2.80
CA LEU A 109 11.03 0.02 -3.11
C LEU A 109 10.74 0.17 -4.62
N LEU A 110 11.14 1.29 -5.22
CA LEU A 110 10.99 1.50 -6.65
C LEU A 110 11.81 0.49 -7.46
N ALA A 111 13.08 0.26 -7.10
CA ALA A 111 13.92 -0.74 -7.75
C ALA A 111 13.33 -2.15 -7.63
N THR A 112 12.70 -2.48 -6.50
CA THR A 112 11.99 -3.75 -6.31
C THR A 112 10.76 -3.83 -7.22
N ILE A 113 9.93 -2.77 -7.30
CA ILE A 113 8.76 -2.71 -8.19
C ILE A 113 9.19 -2.92 -9.64
N PHE A 114 10.17 -2.15 -10.12
CA PHE A 114 10.67 -2.25 -11.49
C PHE A 114 11.34 -3.61 -11.74
N GLY A 115 12.16 -4.09 -10.81
CA GLY A 115 12.82 -5.39 -10.90
C GLY A 115 11.82 -6.55 -10.97
N CYS A 116 10.72 -6.49 -10.20
CA CYS A 116 9.64 -7.46 -10.28
C CYS A 116 8.95 -7.43 -11.65
N ILE A 117 8.63 -6.25 -12.19
CA ILE A 117 7.98 -6.12 -13.50
C ILE A 117 8.88 -6.65 -14.61
N VAL A 118 10.15 -6.22 -14.67
CA VAL A 118 11.11 -6.64 -15.69
C VAL A 118 11.41 -8.13 -15.57
N GLY A 119 11.68 -8.61 -14.36
CA GLY A 119 11.93 -10.03 -14.10
C GLY A 119 10.75 -10.91 -14.46
N TYR A 120 9.51 -10.41 -14.29
CA TYR A 120 8.32 -11.14 -14.68
C TYR A 120 8.23 -11.30 -16.20
N GLY A 121 8.50 -10.22 -16.95
CA GLY A 121 8.54 -10.25 -18.41
C GLY A 121 9.63 -11.16 -19.00
N TRP A 122 10.74 -11.34 -18.30
CA TRP A 122 11.82 -12.24 -18.69
C TRP A 122 11.64 -13.69 -18.24
N THR A 123 10.71 -13.96 -17.33
CA THR A 123 10.44 -15.33 -16.87
C THR A 123 9.49 -16.00 -17.86
N PRO A 124 9.88 -17.10 -18.55
CA PRO A 124 9.01 -17.77 -19.51
C PRO A 124 7.69 -18.22 -18.86
N GLY A 125 6.58 -17.99 -19.56
CA GLY A 125 5.29 -18.56 -19.18
C GLY A 125 5.25 -19.97 -19.76
N GLN A 126 5.42 -20.96 -18.89
CA GLN A 126 5.09 -22.34 -19.24
C GLN A 126 3.59 -22.54 -19.11
#